data_AF-A0A1F2U9R6-F1
#
_entry.id   AF-A0A1F2U9R6-F1
#
_cell.length_a   1.000
_cell.length_b   1.000
_cell.length_c   1.000
_cell.angle_alpha   90.00
_cell.angle_beta   90.00
_cell.angle_gamma   90.00
#
_symmetry.space_group_name_H-M   'P 1'
#
loop_
_entity.id
_entity.type
_entity.pdbx_description
1 polymer ?
#
loop_
_entity_poly.entity_id
_entity_poly.type
_entity_poly.pdbx_seq_one_letter_code
_entity_poly.pdbx_strand_id
1 'polypeptide(L)'
;MLPASNTVVGVDFGAPRRARDQRRKIVAIAAHAIADRRYRVDAIGMNERLLAKHPPGWSAKELLDELLTRTVRIVAFDFPFSVPDAGGQPPLKDKFQATFQMTLLGNAVLSRLWESRRYRILPFPGGRGTGEVIEVYPGATLRQMGLANYKSRPEEAIRLGTAACMGAGITLDVDPRLRAVCCRYSSGGKTPDYDAADAFIALCTAILHAEGTCRMAIDGDALVKGSEGAIWVPRIACRSALVPQ
;
A
#
# COMPACT_ATOMS: atom_id res chain seq x y z
N MET A 1 17.99 -24.20 -3.21
CA MET A 1 17.31 -23.53 -2.08
C MET A 1 16.16 -22.72 -2.66
N LEU A 2 14.91 -23.11 -2.41
CA LEU A 2 13.75 -22.24 -2.67
C LEU A 2 13.76 -21.15 -1.56
N PRO A 3 13.62 -19.85 -1.89
CA PRO A 3 13.73 -18.82 -0.87
C PRO A 3 12.55 -18.88 0.09
N ALA A 4 12.80 -18.35 1.28
CA ALA A 4 11.83 -17.95 2.28
C ALA A 4 10.65 -17.22 1.61
N SER A 5 9.42 -17.70 1.80
CA SER A 5 8.17 -16.98 1.53
C SER A 5 8.03 -16.26 0.18
N ASN A 6 7.12 -16.71 -0.68
CA ASN A 6 6.90 -16.08 -1.99
C ASN A 6 5.72 -15.10 -2.04
N THR A 7 5.07 -14.83 -0.91
CA THR A 7 3.89 -13.96 -0.85
C THR A 7 4.28 -12.49 -0.64
N VAL A 8 3.69 -11.60 -1.43
CA VAL A 8 3.78 -10.13 -1.29
C VAL A 8 2.37 -9.59 -1.09
N VAL A 9 2.18 -8.63 -0.20
CA VAL A 9 0.87 -8.08 0.15
C VAL A 9 0.88 -6.56 0.03
N GLY A 10 -0.13 -6.01 -0.63
CA GLY A 10 -0.46 -4.58 -0.59
C GLY A 10 -1.70 -4.35 0.24
N VAL A 11 -1.68 -3.31 1.07
CA VAL A 11 -2.77 -2.98 1.99
C VAL A 11 -3.12 -1.51 1.83
N ASP A 12 -4.38 -1.22 1.54
CA ASP A 12 -4.96 0.07 1.90
C ASP A 12 -5.44 -0.01 3.35
N PHE A 13 -4.86 0.79 4.22
CA PHE A 13 -5.20 0.83 5.63
C PHE A 13 -5.95 2.12 5.94
N GLY A 14 -7.06 2.34 5.22
CA GLY A 14 -7.83 3.57 5.31
C GLY A 14 -8.35 3.88 6.72
N ALA A 15 -8.57 5.16 7.01
CA ALA A 15 -9.01 5.64 8.32
C ALA A 15 -10.52 5.41 8.55
N PRO A 16 -10.94 4.42 9.36
CA PRO A 16 -12.35 4.24 9.66
C PRO A 16 -12.82 5.29 10.68
N ARG A 17 -14.02 5.84 10.49
CA ARG A 17 -14.62 6.75 11.48
C ARG A 17 -15.07 6.02 12.76
N ARG A 18 -15.36 4.72 12.65
CA ARG A 18 -15.85 3.86 13.74
C ARG A 18 -15.22 2.48 13.60
N ALA A 19 -15.02 1.78 14.71
CA ALA A 19 -14.44 0.42 14.70
C ALA A 19 -15.19 -0.54 13.76
N ARG A 20 -16.53 -0.44 13.70
CA ARG A 20 -17.36 -1.26 12.79
C ARG A 20 -17.11 -1.01 11.30
N ASP A 21 -16.51 0.13 10.94
CA ASP A 21 -16.23 0.51 9.56
C ASP A 21 -14.85 0.02 9.09
N GLN A 22 -14.02 -0.57 9.98
CA GLN A 22 -12.67 -1.06 9.63
C GLN A 22 -12.71 -1.98 8.41
N ARG A 23 -13.61 -2.98 8.40
CA ARG A 23 -13.71 -3.94 7.28
C ARG A 23 -14.16 -3.32 5.96
N ARG A 24 -14.67 -2.08 5.98
CA ARG A 24 -14.92 -1.33 4.75
C ARG A 24 -13.67 -0.62 4.26
N LYS A 25 -12.81 -0.17 5.17
CA LYS A 25 -11.68 0.73 4.90
C LYS A 25 -10.32 0.04 4.79
N ILE A 26 -10.16 -1.11 5.42
CA ILE A 26 -8.89 -1.85 5.40
C ILE A 26 -9.00 -2.97 4.38
N VAL A 27 -8.34 -2.83 3.25
CA VAL A 27 -8.36 -3.80 2.14
C VAL A 27 -6.96 -4.31 1.90
N ALA A 28 -6.80 -5.62 1.77
CA ALA A 28 -5.52 -6.26 1.49
C ALA A 28 -5.62 -7.13 0.25
N ILE A 29 -4.58 -7.09 -0.60
CA ILE A 29 -4.45 -7.91 -1.81
C ILE A 29 -3.09 -8.59 -1.77
N ALA A 30 -3.07 -9.91 -1.94
CA ALA A 30 -1.87 -10.71 -1.96
C ALA A 30 -1.52 -11.18 -3.38
N ALA A 31 -0.23 -11.22 -3.68
CA ALA A 31 0.34 -11.93 -4.81
C ALA A 31 1.30 -13.01 -4.31
N HIS A 32 1.46 -14.10 -5.05
CA HIS A 32 2.50 -15.09 -4.79
C HIS A 32 3.38 -15.29 -6.03
N ALA A 33 4.69 -15.39 -5.82
CA ALA A 33 5.62 -15.68 -6.92
C ALA A 33 5.43 -17.12 -7.40
N ILE A 34 5.23 -17.29 -8.72
CA ILE A 34 5.04 -18.57 -9.40
C ILE A 34 6.21 -18.96 -10.29
N ALA A 35 7.05 -18.00 -10.67
CA ALA A 35 8.34 -18.20 -11.33
C ALA A 35 9.22 -16.96 -11.07
N ASP A 36 10.44 -16.97 -11.60
CA ASP A 36 11.29 -15.78 -11.58
C ASP A 36 10.56 -14.58 -12.18
N ARG A 37 10.52 -13.48 -11.44
CA ARG A 37 9.82 -12.22 -11.81
C ARG A 37 8.38 -12.40 -12.29
N ARG A 38 7.70 -13.46 -11.86
CA ARG A 38 6.31 -13.75 -12.23
C ARG A 38 5.47 -14.00 -11.00
N TYR A 39 4.41 -13.23 -10.85
CA TYR A 39 3.50 -13.28 -9.73
C TYR A 39 2.09 -13.58 -10.18
N ARG A 40 1.33 -14.26 -9.31
CA ARG A 40 -0.09 -14.48 -9.47
C ARG A 40 -0.87 -13.82 -8.34
N VAL A 41 -1.90 -13.08 -8.73
CA VAL A 41 -2.91 -12.48 -7.84
C VAL A 41 -4.21 -13.25 -8.09
N ASP A 42 -4.37 -14.38 -7.42
CA ASP A 42 -5.53 -15.24 -7.57
C ASP A 42 -6.53 -15.10 -6.41
N ALA A 43 -7.74 -15.60 -6.62
CA ALA A 43 -8.86 -15.48 -5.69
C ALA A 43 -8.80 -16.44 -4.48
N ILE A 44 -7.62 -16.89 -4.06
CA ILE A 44 -7.44 -17.82 -2.94
C ILE A 44 -6.67 -17.17 -1.77
N GLY A 45 -6.68 -17.82 -0.61
CA GLY A 45 -5.96 -17.35 0.59
C GLY A 45 -6.50 -16.00 1.07
N MET A 46 -5.62 -15.01 1.23
CA MET A 46 -6.02 -13.67 1.71
C MET A 46 -7.05 -13.01 0.78
N ASN A 47 -7.01 -13.32 -0.51
CA ASN A 47 -7.89 -12.71 -1.51
C ASN A 47 -9.30 -13.30 -1.53
N GLU A 48 -9.54 -14.46 -0.92
CA GLU A 48 -10.90 -15.07 -0.85
C GLU A 48 -11.90 -14.10 -0.24
N ARG A 49 -11.45 -13.34 0.76
CA ARG A 49 -12.28 -12.37 1.48
C ARG A 49 -12.84 -11.29 0.57
N LEU A 50 -12.09 -10.89 -0.47
CA LEU A 50 -12.49 -9.86 -1.43
C LEU A 50 -13.72 -10.26 -2.25
N LEU A 51 -13.92 -11.57 -2.45
CA LEU A 51 -15.02 -12.11 -3.24
C LEU A 51 -16.14 -12.70 -2.37
N ALA A 52 -15.83 -13.16 -1.16
CA ALA A 52 -16.77 -13.95 -0.35
C ALA A 52 -17.52 -13.15 0.72
N LYS A 53 -17.10 -11.93 1.08
CA LYS A 53 -17.67 -11.18 2.23
C LYS A 53 -18.13 -9.76 1.89
N HIS A 54 -19.13 -9.30 2.64
CA HIS A 54 -19.61 -7.93 2.64
C HIS A 54 -19.62 -7.35 4.07
N PRO A 55 -18.76 -6.38 4.39
CA PRO A 55 -17.74 -5.77 3.54
C PRO A 55 -16.50 -6.68 3.30
N PRO A 56 -15.78 -6.49 2.18
CA PRO A 56 -14.73 -7.41 1.72
C PRO A 56 -13.38 -7.27 2.46
N GLY A 57 -13.23 -6.24 3.30
CA GLY A 57 -11.99 -5.93 3.98
C GLY A 57 -11.86 -6.55 5.37
N TRP A 58 -10.88 -6.04 6.13
CA TRP A 58 -10.38 -6.60 7.37
C TRP A 58 -10.63 -5.66 8.55
N SER A 59 -10.80 -6.20 9.75
CA SER A 59 -10.42 -5.44 10.94
C SER A 59 -8.90 -5.47 11.08
N ALA A 60 -8.31 -4.47 11.75
CA ALA A 60 -6.86 -4.43 11.95
C ALA A 60 -6.35 -5.67 12.70
N LYS A 61 -7.13 -6.19 13.66
CA LYS A 61 -6.82 -7.44 14.36
C LYS A 61 -6.83 -8.64 13.41
N GLU A 62 -7.87 -8.79 12.60
CA GLU A 62 -7.96 -9.91 11.65
C GLU A 62 -6.81 -9.88 10.64
N LEU A 63 -6.46 -8.69 10.13
CA LEU A 63 -5.33 -8.55 9.20
C LEU A 63 -4.01 -8.89 9.89
N LEU A 64 -3.80 -8.41 11.12
CA LEU A 64 -2.60 -8.73 11.90
C LEU A 64 -2.48 -10.24 12.15
N ASP A 65 -3.55 -10.89 12.61
CA ASP A 65 -3.57 -12.34 12.87
C ASP A 65 -3.21 -13.11 11.58
N GLU A 66 -3.73 -12.67 10.43
CA GLU A 66 -3.46 -13.28 9.12
C GLU A 66 -1.99 -13.14 8.71
N LEU A 67 -1.42 -11.93 8.84
CA LEU A 67 -0.02 -11.64 8.54
C LEU A 67 0.94 -12.35 9.50
N LEU A 68 0.53 -12.58 10.74
CA LEU A 68 1.31 -13.34 11.73
C LEU A 68 1.21 -14.84 11.55
N THR A 69 0.20 -15.34 10.84
CA THR A 69 0.03 -16.78 10.57
C THR A 69 0.71 -17.16 9.27
N ARG A 70 0.57 -16.33 8.22
CA ARG A 70 1.12 -16.61 6.89
C ARG A 70 2.58 -16.23 6.79
N THR A 71 3.31 -16.97 5.96
CA THR A 71 4.62 -16.52 5.50
C THR A 71 4.41 -15.46 4.43
N VAL A 72 4.73 -14.20 4.78
CA VAL A 72 4.72 -13.07 3.86
C VAL A 72 6.12 -12.47 3.78
N ARG A 73 6.59 -12.25 2.55
CA ARG A 73 7.91 -11.68 2.24
C ARG A 73 7.90 -10.18 2.43
N ILE A 74 6.93 -9.48 1.86
CA ILE A 74 6.80 -8.03 1.96
C ILE A 74 5.33 -7.67 2.15
N VAL A 75 5.07 -6.75 3.07
CA VAL A 75 3.78 -6.08 3.21
C VAL A 75 3.98 -4.58 2.98
N ALA A 76 3.30 -4.02 2.00
CA ALA A 76 3.22 -2.57 1.80
C ALA A 76 1.90 -2.04 2.32
N PHE A 77 1.96 -0.93 3.04
CA PHE A 77 0.80 -0.28 3.63
C PHE A 77 0.63 1.16 3.10
N ASP A 78 -0.57 1.48 2.62
CA ASP A 78 -1.05 2.85 2.43
C ASP A 78 -1.59 3.40 3.75
N PHE A 79 -0.68 3.71 4.66
CA PHE A 79 -0.91 4.61 5.77
C PHE A 79 0.42 5.19 6.24
N PRO A 80 0.44 6.43 6.75
CA PRO A 80 1.66 7.04 7.21
C PRO A 80 2.15 6.39 8.51
N PHE A 81 3.39 5.88 8.55
CA PHE A 81 3.97 5.27 9.76
C PHE A 81 4.37 6.34 10.79
N SER A 82 4.46 7.59 10.34
CA SER A 82 4.74 8.76 11.16
C SER A 82 3.57 9.74 11.11
N VAL A 83 3.29 10.43 12.22
CA VAL A 83 2.34 11.55 12.19
C VAL A 83 3.04 12.70 11.46
N PRO A 84 2.54 13.21 10.32
CA PRO A 84 3.11 14.39 9.71
C PRO A 84 2.99 15.57 10.67
N ASP A 85 3.99 16.45 10.68
CA ASP A 85 4.03 17.66 11.50
C ASP A 85 2.87 18.59 11.11
N ALA A 86 1.74 18.47 11.81
CA ALA A 86 0.46 19.02 11.38
C ALA A 86 0.03 20.18 12.28
N GLY A 87 0.25 21.42 11.82
CA GLY A 87 -0.32 22.65 12.39
C GLY A 87 -1.83 22.78 12.14
N GLY A 88 -2.63 21.86 12.69
CA GLY A 88 -4.06 21.75 12.41
C GLY A 88 -4.93 22.87 13.01
N GLN A 89 -5.69 23.59 12.16
CA GLN A 89 -6.73 24.53 12.58
C GLN A 89 -8.10 23.85 12.87
N PRO A 90 -8.99 24.50 13.66
CA PRO A 90 -10.23 23.91 14.20
C PRO A 90 -11.19 23.19 13.23
N PRO A 91 -11.34 23.58 11.94
CA PRO A 91 -12.30 22.94 11.03
C PRO A 91 -11.96 21.50 10.62
N LEU A 92 -10.77 21.00 10.97
CA LEU A 92 -10.24 19.71 10.53
C LEU A 92 -10.18 18.66 11.65
N LYS A 93 -10.70 18.96 12.85
CA LYS A 93 -10.61 18.10 14.04
C LYS A 93 -11.02 16.65 13.77
N ASP A 94 -12.12 16.40 13.09
CA ASP A 94 -12.60 15.04 12.82
C ASP A 94 -11.70 14.28 11.83
N LYS A 95 -11.11 14.99 10.86
CA LYS A 95 -10.14 14.41 9.93
C LYS A 95 -8.83 14.10 10.65
N PHE A 96 -8.35 15.03 11.47
CA PHE A 96 -7.17 14.81 12.30
C PHE A 96 -7.38 13.68 13.31
N GLN A 97 -8.56 13.58 13.91
CA GLN A 97 -8.87 12.50 14.84
C GLN A 97 -8.92 11.15 14.13
N ALA A 98 -9.55 11.05 12.96
CA ALA A 98 -9.56 9.82 12.18
C ALA A 98 -8.14 9.43 11.72
N THR A 99 -7.34 10.38 11.22
CA THR A 99 -5.95 10.15 10.84
C THR A 99 -5.09 9.76 12.04
N PHE A 100 -5.23 10.44 13.18
CA PHE A 100 -4.50 10.15 14.41
C PHE A 100 -4.86 8.76 14.97
N GLN A 101 -6.15 8.41 15.00
CA GLN A 101 -6.60 7.08 15.40
C GLN A 101 -6.07 6.00 14.45
N MET A 102 -6.05 6.26 13.15
CA MET A 102 -5.47 5.37 12.14
C MET A 102 -3.95 5.22 12.35
N THR A 103 -3.22 6.31 12.62
CA THR A 103 -1.79 6.25 12.92
C THR A 103 -1.51 5.48 14.21
N LEU A 104 -2.31 5.66 15.27
CA LEU A 104 -2.20 4.87 16.50
C LEU A 104 -2.48 3.38 16.25
N LEU A 105 -3.54 3.07 15.50
CA LEU A 105 -3.90 1.68 15.17
C LEU A 105 -2.86 1.02 14.27
N GLY A 106 -2.38 1.75 13.27
CA GLY A 106 -1.29 1.33 12.38
C GLY A 106 -0.01 1.08 13.18
N ASN A 107 0.38 2.00 14.06
CA ASN A 107 1.54 1.82 14.95
C ASN A 107 1.37 0.63 15.90
N ALA A 108 0.16 0.36 16.40
CA ALA A 108 -0.11 -0.85 17.18
C ALA A 108 0.09 -2.13 16.35
N VAL A 109 -0.37 -2.15 15.09
CA VAL A 109 -0.12 -3.26 14.16
C VAL A 109 1.39 -3.41 13.90
N LEU A 110 2.09 -2.31 13.60
CA LEU A 110 3.54 -2.29 13.38
C LEU A 110 4.31 -2.79 14.61
N SER A 111 3.98 -2.34 15.82
CA SER A 111 4.62 -2.81 17.06
C SER A 111 4.49 -4.33 17.20
N ARG A 112 3.31 -4.89 16.94
CA ARG A 112 3.08 -6.34 17.01
C ARG A 112 3.84 -7.11 15.94
N LEU A 113 3.90 -6.59 14.71
CA LEU A 113 4.71 -7.19 13.64
C LEU A 113 6.20 -7.15 13.98
N TRP A 114 6.70 -6.07 14.57
CA TRP A 114 8.07 -5.93 15.05
C TRP A 114 8.40 -6.91 16.18
N GLU A 115 7.55 -6.96 17.22
CA GLU A 115 7.69 -7.84 18.38
C GLU A 115 7.71 -9.32 17.98
N SER A 116 7.01 -9.69 16.89
CA SER A 116 7.00 -11.05 16.38
C SER A 116 8.37 -11.54 15.88
N ARG A 117 9.31 -10.63 15.58
CA ARG A 117 10.62 -10.91 14.95
C ARG A 117 10.52 -11.63 13.59
N ARG A 118 9.33 -11.65 12.98
CA ARG A 118 9.10 -12.17 11.62
C ARG A 118 9.36 -11.11 10.56
N TYR A 119 9.13 -9.84 10.92
CA TYR A 119 9.17 -8.71 10.01
C TYR A 119 10.20 -7.67 10.45
N ARG A 120 10.98 -7.18 9.48
CA ARG A 120 11.75 -5.94 9.59
C ARG A 120 10.90 -4.78 9.09
N ILE A 121 10.69 -3.78 9.93
CA ILE A 121 10.00 -2.55 9.56
C ILE A 121 11.06 -1.56 9.11
N LEU A 122 11.08 -1.22 7.81
CA LEU A 122 12.23 -0.54 7.22
C LEU A 122 12.55 0.87 7.75
N PRO A 123 11.58 1.71 8.21
CA PRO A 123 11.94 2.96 8.88
C PRO A 123 12.41 2.78 10.34
N PHE A 124 12.30 1.58 10.93
CA PHE A 124 12.73 1.32 12.30
C PHE A 124 14.11 0.65 12.31
N PRO A 125 15.16 1.28 12.87
CA PRO A 125 16.49 0.69 12.92
C PRO A 125 16.48 -0.58 13.81
N GLY A 126 17.20 -1.63 13.37
CA GLY A 126 17.47 -2.82 14.19
C GLY A 126 16.50 -4.00 14.06
N GLY A 127 15.64 -4.01 13.04
CA GLY A 127 14.65 -5.09 12.86
C GLY A 127 15.29 -6.43 12.52
N ARG A 128 14.73 -7.51 13.06
CA ARG A 128 15.14 -8.91 12.81
C ARG A 128 13.96 -9.64 12.19
N GLY A 129 14.18 -10.36 11.09
CA GLY A 129 13.14 -11.11 10.38
C GLY A 129 13.48 -11.32 8.90
N THR A 130 12.83 -12.29 8.26
CA THR A 130 12.97 -12.55 6.82
C THR A 130 11.90 -11.85 5.98
N GLY A 131 10.84 -11.35 6.62
CA GLY A 131 9.82 -10.50 5.99
C GLY A 131 10.11 -9.01 6.16
N GLU A 132 9.49 -8.18 5.33
CA GLU A 132 9.64 -6.72 5.33
C GLU A 132 8.28 -6.02 5.39
N VAL A 133 8.25 -4.86 6.04
CA VAL A 133 7.10 -3.96 6.06
C VAL A 133 7.53 -2.58 5.58
N ILE A 134 6.81 -2.06 4.58
CA ILE A 134 7.13 -0.80 3.90
C ILE A 134 5.91 0.13 3.83
N GLU A 135 6.17 1.43 3.80
CA GLU A 135 5.16 2.47 3.65
C GLU A 135 5.05 2.88 2.17
N VAL A 136 3.83 2.99 1.66
CA VAL A 136 3.56 3.35 0.27
C VAL A 136 2.48 4.42 0.20
N TYR A 137 2.61 5.34 -0.75
CA TYR A 137 1.59 6.34 -1.05
C TYR A 137 1.08 6.15 -2.48
N PRO A 138 -0.04 5.43 -2.70
CA PRO A 138 -0.60 5.16 -4.04
C PRO A 138 -0.79 6.41 -4.89
N GLY A 139 -1.34 7.49 -4.33
CA GLY A 139 -1.51 8.75 -5.05
C GLY A 139 -0.20 9.44 -5.46
N ALA A 140 0.89 9.27 -4.69
CA ALA A 140 2.21 9.77 -5.09
C ALA A 140 2.83 8.88 -6.17
N THR A 141 2.72 7.56 -6.01
CA THR A 141 3.15 6.54 -6.97
C THR A 141 2.49 6.76 -8.34
N LEU A 142 1.17 6.90 -8.37
CA LEU A 142 0.41 7.09 -9.60
C LEU A 142 0.67 8.44 -10.27
N ARG A 143 0.97 9.50 -9.51
CA ARG A 143 1.35 10.80 -10.08
C ARG A 143 2.63 10.70 -10.89
N GLN A 144 3.62 9.95 -10.42
CA GLN A 144 4.85 9.70 -11.18
C GLN A 144 4.59 8.87 -12.44
N MET A 145 3.60 7.98 -12.40
CA MET A 145 3.11 7.24 -13.57
C MET A 145 2.22 8.09 -14.49
N GLY A 146 2.07 9.39 -14.25
CA GLY A 146 1.31 10.32 -15.09
C GLY A 146 -0.18 10.47 -14.74
N LEU A 147 -0.64 9.96 -13.59
CA LEU A 147 -2.04 10.02 -13.17
C LEU A 147 -2.25 10.85 -11.89
N ALA A 148 -2.58 12.13 -12.05
CA ALA A 148 -2.81 13.04 -10.94
C ALA A 148 -4.14 12.82 -10.19
N ASN A 149 -5.23 12.55 -10.91
CA ASN A 149 -6.57 12.41 -10.34
C ASN A 149 -7.04 10.95 -10.42
N TYR A 150 -6.34 10.04 -9.76
CA TYR A 150 -6.63 8.62 -9.88
C TYR A 150 -7.92 8.19 -9.17
N LYS A 151 -8.38 8.94 -8.16
CA LYS A 151 -9.61 8.63 -7.40
C LYS A 151 -10.88 8.62 -8.25
N SER A 152 -10.87 9.17 -9.47
CA SER A 152 -11.96 9.05 -10.43
C SER A 152 -11.66 8.09 -11.58
N ARG A 153 -10.49 7.46 -11.58
CA ARG A 153 -9.95 6.63 -12.66
C ARG A 153 -9.27 5.36 -12.12
N PRO A 154 -9.96 4.52 -11.32
CA PRO A 154 -9.36 3.33 -10.73
C PRO A 154 -8.88 2.34 -11.80
N GLU A 155 -9.60 2.16 -12.91
CA GLU A 155 -9.17 1.30 -14.02
C GLU A 155 -7.82 1.71 -14.61
N GLU A 156 -7.61 3.02 -14.77
CA GLU A 156 -6.36 3.58 -15.25
C GLU A 156 -5.24 3.37 -14.22
N ALA A 157 -5.53 3.52 -12.93
CA ALA A 157 -4.57 3.23 -11.87
C ALA A 157 -4.10 1.77 -11.93
N ILE A 158 -5.02 0.80 -12.02
CA ILE A 158 -4.69 -0.62 -12.14
C ILE A 158 -3.86 -0.89 -13.41
N ARG A 159 -4.23 -0.25 -14.53
CA ARG A 159 -3.48 -0.35 -15.79
C ARG A 159 -2.05 0.15 -15.63
N LEU A 160 -1.85 1.31 -15.02
CA LEU A 160 -0.52 1.90 -14.80
C LEU A 160 0.34 1.08 -13.85
N GLY A 161 -0.21 0.61 -12.72
CA GLY A 161 0.53 -0.25 -11.78
C GLY A 161 0.98 -1.56 -12.44
N THR A 162 0.10 -2.17 -13.24
CA THR A 162 0.44 -3.38 -14.02
C THR A 162 1.50 -3.08 -15.08
N ALA A 163 1.36 -1.97 -15.80
CA ALA A 163 2.32 -1.54 -16.82
C ALA A 163 3.70 -1.22 -16.23
N ALA A 164 3.77 -0.64 -15.03
CA ALA A 164 5.03 -0.39 -14.33
C ALA A 164 5.76 -1.69 -13.98
N CYS A 165 5.04 -2.69 -13.48
CA CYS A 165 5.61 -4.03 -13.26
C CYS A 165 6.10 -4.64 -14.58
N MET A 166 5.28 -4.58 -15.63
CA MET A 166 5.65 -5.10 -16.95
C MET A 166 6.87 -4.38 -17.53
N GLY A 167 6.96 -3.06 -17.41
CA GLY A 167 8.10 -2.25 -17.85
C GLY A 167 9.39 -2.58 -17.09
N ALA A 168 9.27 -3.04 -15.85
CA ALA A 168 10.38 -3.60 -15.08
C ALA A 168 10.70 -5.07 -15.45
N GLY A 169 10.01 -5.67 -16.42
CA GLY A 169 10.18 -7.09 -16.76
C GLY A 169 9.57 -8.05 -15.73
N ILE A 170 8.52 -7.62 -15.03
CA ILE A 170 7.76 -8.43 -14.07
C ILE A 170 6.39 -8.75 -14.66
N THR A 171 6.03 -10.03 -14.68
CA THR A 171 4.73 -10.48 -15.18
C THR A 171 3.74 -10.66 -14.02
N LEU A 172 2.59 -9.99 -14.09
CA LEU A 172 1.47 -10.15 -13.15
C LEU A 172 0.31 -10.89 -13.81
N ASP A 173 0.00 -12.08 -13.29
CA ASP A 173 -1.19 -12.87 -13.64
C ASP A 173 -2.31 -12.56 -12.64
N VAL A 174 -3.21 -11.63 -12.99
CA VAL A 174 -4.25 -11.13 -12.09
C VAL A 174 -5.60 -11.74 -12.43
N ASP A 175 -6.25 -12.39 -11.45
CA ASP A 175 -7.61 -12.92 -11.59
C ASP A 175 -8.56 -11.79 -12.03
N PRO A 176 -9.30 -11.98 -13.15
CA PRO A 176 -10.21 -10.95 -13.66
C PRO A 176 -11.26 -10.47 -12.66
N ARG A 177 -11.69 -11.34 -11.73
CA ARG A 177 -12.66 -10.99 -10.68
C ARG A 177 -12.03 -10.04 -9.68
N LEU A 178 -10.78 -10.28 -9.27
CA LEU A 178 -10.06 -9.39 -8.36
C LEU A 178 -9.75 -8.06 -9.04
N ARG A 179 -9.36 -8.07 -10.31
CA ARG A 179 -9.21 -6.84 -11.10
C ARG A 179 -10.52 -6.05 -11.10
N ALA A 180 -11.66 -6.72 -11.31
CA ALA A 180 -12.97 -6.07 -11.30
C ALA A 180 -13.38 -5.55 -9.91
N VAL A 181 -12.91 -6.16 -8.81
CA VAL A 181 -13.06 -5.60 -7.46
C VAL A 181 -12.22 -4.33 -7.31
N CYS A 182 -10.95 -4.36 -7.71
CA CYS A 182 -10.05 -3.21 -7.64
C CYS A 182 -10.62 -1.98 -8.39
N CYS A 183 -11.30 -2.20 -9.51
CA CYS A 183 -11.89 -1.11 -10.29
C CYS A 183 -13.22 -0.57 -9.73
N ARG A 184 -13.95 -1.36 -8.94
CA ARG A 184 -15.36 -1.04 -8.58
C ARG A 184 -15.60 -0.82 -7.09
N TYR A 185 -14.84 -1.49 -6.24
CA TYR A 185 -15.05 -1.39 -4.81
C TYR A 185 -14.67 0.00 -4.32
N SER A 186 -15.64 0.67 -3.71
CA SER A 186 -15.43 1.93 -3.02
C SER A 186 -16.12 1.90 -1.67
N SER A 187 -15.37 2.14 -0.59
CA SER A 187 -15.95 2.34 0.74
C SER A 187 -16.49 3.76 0.95
N GLY A 188 -16.22 4.66 0.00
CA GLY A 188 -16.71 6.03 -0.04
C GLY A 188 -18.25 6.14 0.02
N GLY A 189 -18.73 7.27 0.52
CA GLY A 189 -20.15 7.62 0.52
C GLY A 189 -20.51 8.42 -0.73
N LYS A 190 -20.72 9.74 -0.56
CA LYS A 190 -21.01 10.67 -1.67
C LYS A 190 -19.85 10.81 -2.65
N THR A 191 -18.62 10.66 -2.16
CA THR A 191 -17.41 10.66 -2.98
C THR A 191 -16.81 9.25 -2.91
N PRO A 192 -16.57 8.60 -4.06
CA PRO A 192 -15.91 7.31 -4.09
C PRO A 192 -14.54 7.35 -3.41
N ASP A 193 -14.20 6.25 -2.74
CA ASP A 193 -12.89 6.02 -2.14
C ASP A 193 -12.50 4.59 -2.50
N TYR A 194 -11.63 4.42 -3.49
CA TYR A 194 -11.37 3.14 -4.14
C TYR A 194 -10.29 2.35 -3.40
N ASP A 195 -10.61 1.90 -2.19
CA ASP A 195 -9.65 1.28 -1.27
C ASP A 195 -8.96 0.04 -1.88
N ALA A 196 -9.69 -0.72 -2.71
CA ALA A 196 -9.12 -1.88 -3.40
C ALA A 196 -8.13 -1.49 -4.51
N ALA A 197 -8.31 -0.32 -5.14
CA ALA A 197 -7.31 0.20 -6.07
C ALA A 197 -6.04 0.64 -5.34
N ASP A 198 -6.19 1.31 -4.20
CA ASP A 198 -5.06 1.73 -3.37
C ASP A 198 -4.25 0.52 -2.87
N ALA A 199 -4.92 -0.52 -2.39
CA ALA A 199 -4.29 -1.78 -1.99
C ALA A 199 -3.55 -2.46 -3.17
N PHE A 200 -4.10 -2.40 -4.39
CA PHE A 200 -3.47 -2.97 -5.58
C PHE A 200 -2.21 -2.20 -5.99
N ILE A 201 -2.22 -0.87 -5.87
CA ILE A 201 -1.04 -0.06 -6.14
C ILE A 201 0.03 -0.29 -5.08
N ALA A 202 -0.35 -0.38 -3.80
CA ALA A 202 0.56 -0.78 -2.73
C ALA A 202 1.21 -2.15 -3.04
N LEU A 203 0.44 -3.11 -3.57
CA LEU A 203 0.95 -4.42 -3.98
C LEU A 203 1.96 -4.31 -5.13
N CYS A 204 1.65 -3.54 -6.17
CA CYS A 204 2.58 -3.32 -7.29
C CYS A 204 3.90 -2.70 -6.81
N THR A 205 3.83 -1.70 -5.94
CA THR A 205 5.02 -1.07 -5.34
C THR A 205 5.82 -2.07 -4.49
N ALA A 206 5.13 -2.91 -3.71
CA ALA A 206 5.78 -3.96 -2.92
C ALA A 206 6.52 -4.99 -3.79
N ILE A 207 5.94 -5.37 -4.93
CA ILE A 207 6.57 -6.29 -5.89
C ILE A 207 7.79 -5.62 -6.55
N LEU A 208 7.65 -4.38 -7.02
CA LEU A 208 8.76 -3.61 -7.57
C LEU A 208 9.89 -3.43 -6.56
N HIS A 209 9.57 -3.23 -5.28
CA HIS A 209 10.53 -3.19 -4.18
C HIS A 209 11.21 -4.54 -3.95
N ALA A 210 10.44 -5.64 -3.91
CA ALA A 210 10.96 -7.00 -3.75
C ALA A 210 11.96 -7.37 -4.83
N GLU A 211 11.76 -6.85 -6.04
CA GLU A 211 12.58 -7.08 -7.23
C GLU A 211 13.68 -6.02 -7.42
N GLY A 212 13.85 -5.08 -6.49
CA GLY A 212 14.88 -4.04 -6.56
C GLY A 212 14.69 -3.03 -7.71
N THR A 213 13.51 -2.96 -8.32
CA THR A 213 13.22 -2.16 -9.52
C THR A 213 12.36 -0.93 -9.24
N CYS A 214 11.94 -0.73 -8.00
CA CYS A 214 11.06 0.38 -7.59
C CYS A 214 11.58 1.75 -8.05
N ARG A 215 12.89 2.02 -7.94
CA ARG A 215 13.47 3.29 -8.45
C ARG A 215 13.33 3.42 -9.96
N MET A 216 13.67 2.39 -10.72
CA MET A 216 13.60 2.44 -12.18
C MET A 216 12.17 2.56 -12.71
N ALA A 217 11.20 2.01 -11.97
CA ALA A 217 9.80 1.96 -12.40
C ALA A 217 8.94 3.15 -11.93
N ILE A 218 9.34 3.82 -10.84
CA ILE A 218 8.51 4.85 -10.16
C ILE A 218 9.27 6.18 -9.98
N ASP A 219 10.60 6.20 -10.06
CA ASP A 219 11.41 7.41 -9.82
C ASP A 219 11.71 8.15 -11.14
N GLY A 220 11.29 9.41 -11.21
CA GLY A 220 11.71 10.36 -12.23
C GLY A 220 12.92 11.17 -11.75
N ASP A 221 13.98 11.18 -12.57
CA ASP A 221 15.26 11.91 -12.57
C ASP A 221 16.02 12.23 -11.25
N ALA A 222 17.33 11.98 -11.30
CA ALA A 222 18.23 11.65 -10.18
C ALA A 222 18.83 12.84 -9.39
N LEU A 223 18.18 14.01 -9.34
CA LEU A 223 18.84 15.25 -8.88
C LEU A 223 18.69 15.64 -7.39
N VAL A 224 18.13 14.81 -6.51
CA VAL A 224 17.96 15.22 -5.09
C VAL A 224 18.42 14.15 -4.09
N LYS A 225 19.59 14.37 -3.49
CA LYS A 225 20.16 13.60 -2.37
C LYS A 225 19.37 13.83 -1.07
N GLY A 226 19.02 12.76 -0.37
CA GLY A 226 18.52 12.79 1.02
C GLY A 226 17.53 11.68 1.30
N SER A 227 18.05 10.52 1.73
CA SER A 227 17.31 9.30 2.07
C SER A 227 16.78 9.33 3.50
N GLU A 228 15.46 9.40 3.66
CA GLU A 228 14.74 9.05 4.89
C GLU A 228 14.01 7.72 4.66
N GLY A 229 14.17 6.80 5.61
CA GLY A 229 14.05 5.35 5.41
C GLY A 229 12.74 4.86 4.79
N ALA A 230 12.83 4.09 3.70
CA ALA A 230 11.75 3.28 3.08
C ALA A 230 10.34 3.89 2.99
N ILE A 231 10.28 5.21 3.01
CA ILE A 231 9.13 6.01 2.65
C ILE A 231 9.20 6.09 1.12
N TRP A 232 8.38 5.31 0.40
CA TRP A 232 8.20 5.55 -1.03
C TRP A 232 7.19 6.69 -1.21
N VAL A 233 7.67 7.90 -0.92
CA VAL A 233 7.06 9.18 -1.33
C VAL A 233 7.97 9.78 -2.39
N PRO A 234 7.64 9.66 -3.69
CA PRO A 234 8.29 10.51 -4.67
C PRO A 234 7.95 11.97 -4.34
N ARG A 235 8.97 12.79 -4.10
CA ARG A 235 8.82 14.19 -3.64
C ARG A 235 8.07 15.02 -4.69
N ILE A 236 7.03 15.73 -4.27
CA ILE A 236 6.29 16.69 -5.10
C ILE A 236 7.04 18.02 -5.04
N ALA A 237 7.53 18.52 -6.18
CA ALA A 237 8.10 19.86 -6.26
C ALA A 237 7.04 20.92 -5.93
N CYS A 238 7.23 21.66 -4.84
CA CYS A 238 6.51 22.90 -4.61
C CYS A 238 7.06 23.93 -5.60
N ARG A 239 6.21 24.49 -6.48
CA ARG A 239 6.60 25.60 -7.36
C ARG A 239 6.93 26.80 -6.49
N SER A 240 8.21 27.08 -6.28
CA SER A 240 8.65 28.39 -5.80
C SER A 240 8.39 29.42 -6.90
N ALA A 241 7.59 30.42 -6.57
CA ALA A 241 7.41 31.60 -7.40
C ALA A 241 8.78 32.25 -7.67
N LEU A 242 9.07 32.49 -8.94
CA LEU A 242 10.18 33.32 -9.37
C LEU A 242 10.00 34.73 -8.78
N VAL A 243 10.96 35.16 -7.97
CA VAL A 243 11.16 36.59 -7.66
C VAL A 243 12.06 37.15 -8.76
N PRO A 244 11.62 38.15 -9.55
CA PRO A 244 12.49 38.79 -10.54
C PRO A 244 13.56 39.64 -9.84
N GLN A 245 14.79 39.57 -10.33
CA GLN A 245 15.83 40.57 -10.07
C GLN A 245 15.64 41.77 -10.98
#